data_AF-H5UWG9-F1
#
_entry.id   AF-H5UWG9-F1
#
_cell.length_a   1.000
_cell.length_b   1.000
_cell.length_c   1.000
_cell.angle_alpha   90.00
_cell.angle_beta   90.00
_cell.angle_gamma   90.00
#
_symmetry.space_group_name_H-M   'P 1'
#
loop_
_entity.id
_entity.type
_entity.pdbx_description
1 polymer ?
#
loop_
_entity_poly.entity_id
_entity_poly.type
_entity_poly.pdbx_seq_one_letter_code
_entity_poly.pdbx_strand_id
1 'polypeptide(L)'
;MEESRKQFEAWITEWWPQVKGNICRDGDSYSNHFMNYAWEGWQASRAAIEIELPKYHDYTNQDTTRAQAEKSAYNSGVYDSADAIRAAGLTVKGDR
;
A
#
# COMPACT_ATOMS: atom_id res chain seq x y z
N MET A 1 1.39 4.93 2.92
CA MET A 1 1.20 6.19 2.17
C MET A 1 2.50 6.69 1.57
N GLU A 2 3.59 6.81 2.33
CA GLU A 2 4.88 7.32 1.79
C GLU A 2 5.39 6.51 0.58
N GLU A 3 5.26 5.18 0.60
CA GLU A 3 5.68 4.33 -0.52
C GLU A 3 4.83 4.57 -1.78
N SER A 4 3.51 4.69 -1.63
CA SER A 4 2.62 5.08 -2.73
C SER A 4 2.99 6.45 -3.33
N ARG A 5 3.36 7.42 -2.46
CA ARG A 5 3.78 8.75 -2.87
C ARG A 5 5.09 8.73 -3.66
N LYS A 6 6.08 7.93 -3.24
CA LYS A 6 7.32 7.72 -4.00
C LYS A 6 7.05 7.12 -5.39
N GLN A 7 6.15 6.14 -5.48
CA GLN A 7 5.77 5.54 -6.77
C GLN A 7 5.09 6.56 -7.69
N PHE A 8 4.22 7.42 -7.15
CA PHE A 8 3.63 8.53 -7.89
C PHE A 8 4.68 9.51 -8.40
N GLU A 9 5.62 9.94 -7.54
CA GLU A 9 6.65 10.92 -7.91
C GLU A 9 7.61 10.38 -8.97
N ALA A 10 7.94 9.09 -8.91
CA ALA A 10 8.70 8.43 -9.96
C ALA A 10 7.94 8.42 -11.28
N TRP A 11 6.66 8.00 -11.26
CA TRP A 11 5.81 7.95 -12.44
C TRP A 11 5.60 9.32 -13.08
N ILE A 12 5.26 10.35 -12.30
CA ILE A 12 5.00 11.69 -12.84
C ILE A 12 6.27 12.34 -13.39
N THR A 13 7.43 12.04 -12.80
CA THR A 13 8.73 12.51 -13.30
C THR A 13 9.10 11.86 -14.63
N GLU A 14 8.72 10.60 -14.84
CA GLU A 14 8.91 9.92 -16.12
C GLU A 14 7.93 10.45 -17.18
N TRP A 15 6.65 10.58 -16.83
CA TRP A 15 5.60 11.03 -17.74
C TRP A 15 5.69 12.52 -18.09
N TRP A 16 6.09 13.35 -17.13
CA TRP A 16 6.21 14.81 -17.28
C TRP A 16 7.56 15.33 -16.76
N PRO A 17 8.69 15.10 -17.48
CA PRO A 17 10.04 15.38 -16.98
C PRO A 17 10.29 16.83 -16.51
N GLN A 18 9.52 17.81 -16.99
CA GLN A 18 9.61 19.20 -16.52
C GLN A 18 9.29 19.35 -15.02
N VAL A 19 8.63 18.38 -14.39
CA VAL A 19 8.31 18.39 -12.96
C VAL A 19 9.50 18.02 -12.07
N LYS A 20 10.56 17.40 -12.61
CA LYS A 20 11.68 16.81 -11.83
C LYS A 20 12.39 17.79 -10.88
N GLY A 21 12.30 19.10 -11.12
CA GLY A 21 12.83 20.16 -10.26
C GLY A 21 11.78 20.97 -9.48
N ASN A 22 10.49 20.68 -9.69
CA ASN A 22 9.35 21.45 -9.18
C ASN A 22 8.42 20.62 -8.28
N ILE A 23 8.87 19.46 -7.80
CA ILE A 23 8.11 18.69 -6.80
C ILE A 23 8.16 19.44 -5.47
N CYS A 24 7.07 20.13 -5.14
CA CYS A 24 6.88 20.80 -3.87
C CYS A 24 5.72 20.15 -3.14
N ARG A 25 6.03 19.35 -2.12
CA ARG A 25 5.06 18.75 -1.20
C ARG A 25 4.59 19.82 -0.22
N ASP A 26 3.28 19.87 0.04
CA ASP A 26 2.67 20.67 1.10
C ASP A 26 1.83 19.74 1.99
N GLY A 27 2.47 19.25 3.05
CA GLY A 27 1.92 18.20 3.91
C GLY A 27 1.59 16.94 3.11
N ASP A 28 0.28 16.67 2.97
CA ASP A 28 -0.22 15.51 2.23
C ASP A 28 -0.55 15.73 0.75
N SER A 29 -0.36 16.97 0.30
CA SER A 29 -0.73 17.48 -1.02
C SER A 29 0.49 18.01 -1.77
N TYR A 30 0.26 18.56 -2.96
CA TYR A 30 1.28 19.25 -3.74
C TYR A 30 0.89 20.70 -4.01
N SER A 31 1.86 21.62 -3.92
CA SER A 31 1.62 23.06 -4.12
C SER A 31 1.23 23.43 -5.56
N ASN A 32 1.59 22.58 -6.53
CA ASN A 32 1.16 22.72 -7.91
C ASN A 32 -0.22 22.04 -8.09
N HIS A 33 -1.23 22.81 -8.48
CA HIS A 33 -2.60 22.31 -8.65
C HIS A 33 -2.72 21.12 -9.61
N PHE A 34 -2.01 21.15 -10.75
CA PHE A 34 -2.07 20.03 -11.70
C PHE A 34 -1.49 18.75 -11.09
N MET A 35 -0.34 18.86 -10.42
CA MET A 35 0.27 17.73 -9.72
C MET A 35 -0.61 17.22 -8.58
N ASN A 36 -1.29 18.13 -7.87
CA ASN A 36 -2.21 17.75 -6.81
C ASN A 36 -3.42 16.96 -7.35
N TYR A 37 -4.03 17.41 -8.46
CA TYR A 37 -5.11 16.65 -9.10
C TYR A 37 -4.64 15.29 -9.62
N ALA A 38 -3.42 15.22 -10.20
CA ALA A 38 -2.83 13.96 -10.61
C ALA A 38 -2.60 13.02 -9.41
N TRP A 39 -2.17 13.56 -8.27
CA TRP A 39 -2.00 12.81 -7.02
C TRP A 39 -3.32 12.30 -6.46
N GLU A 40 -4.37 13.12 -6.42
CA GLU A 40 -5.71 12.70 -6.02
C GLU A 40 -6.24 11.58 -6.91
N GLY A 41 -6.09 11.72 -8.23
CA GLY A 41 -6.44 10.68 -9.20
C GLY A 41 -5.64 9.39 -9.00
N TRP A 42 -4.35 9.49 -8.72
CA TRP A 42 -3.48 8.35 -8.40
C TRP A 42 -3.97 7.60 -7.15
N GLN A 43 -4.22 8.32 -6.06
CA GLN A 43 -4.77 7.75 -4.83
C GLN A 43 -6.10 7.04 -5.09
N ALA A 44 -7.03 7.70 -5.80
CA ALA A 44 -8.33 7.12 -6.15
C ALA A 44 -8.20 5.84 -6.99
N SER A 45 -7.32 5.85 -8.00
CA SER A 45 -7.10 4.69 -8.87
C SER A 45 -6.60 3.47 -8.10
N ARG A 46 -5.74 3.67 -7.10
CA ARG A 46 -5.17 2.58 -6.30
C ARG A 46 -6.13 2.09 -5.23
N ALA A 47 -6.87 3.01 -4.60
CA ALA A 47 -7.92 2.66 -3.65
C ALA A 47 -9.05 1.84 -4.31
N ALA A 48 -9.27 2.00 -5.62
CA ALA A 48 -10.22 1.20 -6.39
C ALA A 48 -9.78 -0.26 -6.64
N ILE A 49 -8.49 -0.57 -6.46
CA ILE A 49 -7.96 -1.93 -6.60
C ILE A 49 -8.02 -2.62 -5.24
N GLU A 50 -8.74 -3.73 -5.19
CA GLU A 50 -8.89 -4.56 -3.99
C GLU A 50 -8.11 -5.87 -4.16
N ILE A 51 -7.21 -6.15 -3.21
CA ILE A 51 -6.35 -7.34 -3.21
C ILE A 51 -6.87 -8.35 -2.18
N GLU A 52 -7.12 -9.58 -2.63
CA GLU A 52 -7.47 -10.69 -1.74
C GLU A 52 -6.19 -11.35 -1.21
N LEU A 53 -6.04 -11.35 0.12
CA LEU A 53 -4.93 -12.01 0.79
C LEU A 53 -5.25 -13.49 1.08
N PRO A 54 -4.21 -14.33 1.21
CA PRO A 54 -4.38 -15.68 1.74
C PRO A 54 -5.05 -15.65 3.12
N LYS A 55 -5.87 -16.66 3.40
CA LYS A 55 -6.56 -16.78 4.69
C LYS A 55 -5.57 -17.09 5.80
N TYR A 56 -5.81 -16.51 6.98
CA TYR A 56 -5.08 -16.85 8.18
C TYR A 56 -5.37 -18.29 8.62
N HIS A 57 -4.37 -18.89 9.26
CA HIS A 57 -4.54 -20.16 9.95
C HIS A 57 -5.08 -19.93 11.36
N ASP A 58 -6.17 -20.63 11.69
CA ASP A 58 -6.70 -20.67 13.04
C ASP A 58 -5.88 -21.59 13.95
N TYR A 59 -5.80 -21.22 15.22
CA TYR A 59 -5.23 -22.05 16.27
C TYR A 59 -6.27 -23.02 16.82
N THR A 60 -5.86 -24.26 17.01
CA THR A 60 -6.71 -25.30 17.60
C THR A 60 -6.07 -25.86 18.86
N ASN A 61 -6.91 -26.38 19.77
CA ASN A 61 -6.44 -27.03 21.00
C ASN A 61 -5.66 -28.33 20.74
N GLN A 62 -5.64 -28.82 19.49
CA GLN A 62 -4.89 -30.01 19.07
C GLN A 62 -3.52 -29.66 18.48
N ASP A 63 -3.22 -28.37 18.30
CA ASP A 63 -1.96 -27.95 17.71
C ASP A 63 -0.80 -28.22 18.68
N THR A 64 0.24 -28.90 18.18
CA THR A 64 1.52 -28.97 18.89
C THR A 64 2.18 -27.59 18.95
N THR A 65 3.10 -27.38 19.89
CA THR A 65 3.88 -26.13 19.97
C THR A 65 4.55 -25.77 18.64
N ARG A 66 5.03 -26.77 17.90
CA ARG A 66 5.62 -26.57 16.57
C ARG A 66 4.57 -26.10 15.54
N ALA A 67 3.41 -26.75 15.49
CA ALA A 67 2.34 -26.37 14.58
C ALA A 67 1.84 -24.94 14.87
N GLN A 68 1.76 -24.56 16.15
CA GLN A 68 1.41 -23.18 16.55
C GLN A 68 2.47 -22.18 16.06
N ALA A 69 3.76 -22.49 16.20
CA ALA A 69 4.84 -21.62 15.74
C ALA A 69 4.83 -21.44 14.20
N GLU A 70 4.60 -22.53 13.45
CA GLU A 70 4.52 -22.48 11.98
C GLU A 70 3.31 -21.64 11.51
N LYS A 71 2.13 -21.84 12.11
CA LYS A 71 0.94 -21.01 11.84
C LYS A 71 1.16 -19.53 12.19
N SER A 72 1.81 -19.26 13.31
CA SER A 72 2.14 -17.89 13.71
C SER A 72 3.05 -17.22 12.70
N ALA A 73 4.12 -17.89 12.27
CA ALA A 73 5.05 -17.35 11.28
C ALA A 73 4.36 -17.08 9.93
N TYR A 74 3.49 -17.99 9.48
CA TYR A 74 2.68 -17.78 8.28
C TYR A 74 1.77 -16.56 8.41
N ASN A 75 0.98 -16.49 9.49
CA ASN A 75 0.06 -15.40 9.72
C ASN A 75 0.80 -14.05 9.82
N SER A 76 1.95 -14.00 10.48
CA SER A 76 2.82 -12.82 10.51
C SER A 76 3.20 -12.36 9.09
N GLY A 77 3.63 -13.27 8.22
CA GLY A 77 3.94 -12.93 6.84
C GLY A 77 2.74 -12.39 6.05
N VAL A 78 1.53 -12.90 6.32
CA VAL A 78 0.29 -12.37 5.72
C VAL A 78 -0.01 -10.95 6.25
N TYR A 79 0.21 -10.68 7.54
CA TYR A 79 0.08 -9.33 8.11
C TYR A 79 1.08 -8.35 7.50
N ASP A 80 2.36 -8.71 7.44
CA ASP A 80 3.41 -7.86 6.86
C ASP A 80 3.10 -7.55 5.38
N SER A 81 2.57 -8.53 4.65
CA SER A 81 2.13 -8.35 3.27
C SER A 81 0.95 -7.37 3.16
N ALA A 82 -0.03 -7.48 4.05
CA ALA A 82 -1.16 -6.55 4.11
C ALA A 82 -0.70 -5.10 4.31
N ASP A 83 0.23 -4.89 5.24
CA ASP A 83 0.77 -3.57 5.55
C ASP A 83 1.59 -2.99 4.40
N ALA A 84 2.37 -3.81 3.70
CA ALA A 84 3.08 -3.39 2.49
C ALA A 84 2.11 -2.96 1.37
N ILE A 85 1.02 -3.71 1.17
CA ILE A 85 -0.03 -3.38 0.18
C ILE A 85 -0.70 -2.05 0.52
N ARG A 86 -1.09 -1.85 1.78
CA ARG A 86 -1.67 -0.58 2.26
C ARG A 86 -0.66 0.56 2.14
N ALA A 87 0.62 0.32 2.42
CA ALA A 87 1.66 1.33 2.28
C ALA A 87 1.81 1.81 0.82
N ALA A 88 1.62 0.90 -0.15
CA ALA A 88 1.55 1.18 -1.58
C ALA A 88 0.24 1.84 -2.05
N GLY A 89 -0.72 2.07 -1.14
CA GLY A 89 -1.97 2.79 -1.37
C GLY A 89 -3.09 1.94 -1.99
N LEU A 90 -2.95 0.61 -1.96
CA LEU A 90 -3.95 -0.34 -2.43
C LEU A 90 -4.85 -0.78 -1.27
N THR A 91 -6.04 -1.28 -1.59
CA THR A 91 -7.02 -1.77 -0.60
C THR A 91 -6.87 -3.28 -0.42
N VAL A 92 -6.91 -3.78 0.82
CA VAL A 92 -7.02 -5.22 1.11
C VAL A 92 -8.49 -5.59 1.26
N LYS A 93 -8.90 -6.71 0.67
CA LYS A 93 -10.29 -7.17 0.72
C LYS A 93 -10.76 -7.39 2.14
N GLY A 94 -11.87 -6.75 2.51
CA GLY A 94 -12.41 -6.76 3.88
C GLY A 94 -11.99 -5.59 4.77
N ASP A 95 -11.20 -4.63 4.26
CA ASP A 95 -10.90 -3.36 4.96
C ASP A 95 -12.11 -2.38 5.01
N ARG A 96 -13.33 -2.80 4.60
CA ARG A 96 -14.56 -1.97 4.54
C ARG A 96 -15.68 -2.46 5.44
#